data_AF-R1G4F7-F1
#
_entry.id   AF-R1G4F7-F1
#
_cell.length_a   1.000
_cell.length_b   1.000
_cell.length_c   1.000
_cell.angle_alpha   90.00
_cell.angle_beta   90.00
_cell.angle_gamma   90.00
#
_symmetry.space_group_name_H-M   'P 1'
#
loop_
_entity.id
_entity.type
_entity.pdbx_description
1 polymer ?
#
loop_
_entity_poly.entity_id
_entity_poly.type
_entity_poly.pdbx_seq_one_letter_code
_entity_poly.pdbx_strand_id
1 'polypeptide(L)'
;MTVDEFPGSVHSLDVLVFTLVLLVLAHTRGSPWKLALAAASLALGLLTEQLSLRLGGTHCHASGIVNVSTCSSANSVFWYIPWVYTGVTCARRLTDERSWAFPLLSGMLFFGLCGVYEAQGPLVGWWRWPAADGLVASGCTIWQAGPLGLDARGLVASPHVMEALGERLFGVPVMAPYFHFAFGCGTGIGDAMLLFIQLTICFVAPPQLRDARAARTLPRVAPPRLDYYDADGKLVRTDASGPGERQRRIDEALAAADAKLDALAETDNMLRAKSMAELGSPPPAPDSAPELGGALAAAPNILGAIAVGLFLLNGVGVFGDGGDWLETKAASLTEKAESMGQVEYKSSRQIDYKPSF
;
A
#
# COMPACT_ATOMS: atom_id res chain seq x y z
N MET A 1 3.83 31.78 1.01
CA MET A 1 4.91 30.86 0.62
C MET A 1 4.88 30.72 -0.89
N THR A 2 5.95 31.12 -1.56
CA THR A 2 6.15 30.91 -3.00
C THR A 2 6.69 29.50 -3.24
N VAL A 3 6.47 28.96 -4.43
CA VAL A 3 6.70 27.55 -4.83
C VAL A 3 8.18 27.12 -4.78
N ASP A 4 9.10 28.05 -4.48
CA ASP A 4 10.55 27.88 -4.73
C ASP A 4 11.39 27.40 -3.52
N GLU A 5 10.82 27.17 -2.34
CA GLU A 5 11.61 26.88 -1.12
C GLU A 5 11.77 25.38 -0.75
N PHE A 6 11.31 24.43 -1.57
CA PHE A 6 11.53 22.98 -1.34
C PHE A 6 12.26 22.22 -2.46
N PRO A 7 13.36 22.74 -3.05
CA PRO A 7 14.03 22.08 -4.18
C PRO A 7 14.66 20.71 -3.81
N GLY A 8 14.89 20.41 -2.53
CA GLY A 8 15.53 19.17 -2.09
C GLY A 8 14.63 17.93 -2.05
N SER A 9 13.33 18.07 -1.73
CA SER A 9 12.48 16.92 -1.38
C SER A 9 11.88 16.20 -2.60
N VAL A 10 11.61 16.92 -3.69
CA VAL A 10 10.96 16.33 -4.88
C VAL A 10 11.96 15.53 -5.71
N HIS A 11 13.20 15.99 -5.85
CA HIS A 11 14.24 15.23 -6.55
C HIS A 11 14.59 13.93 -5.84
N SER A 12 14.61 13.92 -4.50
CA SER A 12 14.77 12.67 -3.74
C SER A 12 13.62 11.70 -3.98
N LEU A 13 12.39 12.21 -4.16
CA LEU A 13 11.25 11.39 -4.53
C LEU A 13 11.41 10.84 -5.96
N ASP A 14 11.81 11.65 -6.94
CA ASP A 14 12.08 11.19 -8.30
C ASP A 14 13.09 10.03 -8.32
N VAL A 15 14.20 10.16 -7.60
CA VAL A 15 15.24 9.12 -7.49
C VAL A 15 14.70 7.86 -6.81
N LEU A 16 13.92 8.01 -5.74
CA LEU A 16 13.30 6.88 -5.05
C LEU A 16 12.33 6.13 -5.97
N VAL A 17 11.40 6.83 -6.61
CA VAL A 17 10.42 6.23 -7.53
C VAL A 17 11.13 5.54 -8.68
N PHE A 18 12.12 6.20 -9.30
CA PHE A 18 12.91 5.61 -10.37
C PHE A 18 13.61 4.31 -9.93
N THR A 19 14.23 4.32 -8.75
CA THR A 19 14.91 3.15 -8.18
C THR A 19 13.93 2.00 -7.96
N LEU A 20 12.77 2.27 -7.35
CA LEU A 20 11.74 1.26 -7.11
C LEU A 20 11.18 0.69 -8.41
N VAL A 21 10.97 1.52 -9.43
CA VAL A 21 10.55 1.08 -10.77
C VAL A 21 11.61 0.15 -11.38
N LEU A 22 12.90 0.49 -11.31
CA LEU A 22 13.97 -0.38 -11.81
C LEU A 22 13.99 -1.73 -11.09
N LEU A 23 13.76 -1.76 -9.76
CA LEU A 23 13.67 -2.99 -8.99
C LEU A 23 12.47 -3.85 -9.42
N VAL A 24 11.31 -3.24 -9.66
CA VAL A 24 10.14 -3.94 -10.20
C VAL A 24 10.45 -4.51 -11.58
N LEU A 25 11.01 -3.70 -12.49
CA LEU A 25 11.37 -4.15 -13.84
C LEU A 25 12.38 -5.31 -13.81
N ALA A 26 13.38 -5.25 -12.92
CA ALA A 26 14.30 -6.36 -12.69
C ALA A 26 13.57 -7.62 -12.19
N HIS A 27 12.62 -7.49 -11.27
CA HIS A 27 11.82 -8.62 -10.76
C HIS A 27 10.83 -9.18 -11.80
N THR A 28 10.47 -8.40 -12.82
CA THR A 28 9.61 -8.88 -13.93
C THR A 28 10.37 -9.74 -14.94
N ARG A 29 11.70 -9.78 -14.91
CA ARG A 29 12.53 -10.52 -15.88
C ARG A 29 12.12 -11.99 -15.95
N GLY A 30 11.88 -12.47 -17.17
CA GLY A 30 11.48 -13.86 -17.43
C GLY A 30 10.02 -14.18 -17.13
N SER A 31 9.18 -13.18 -16.80
CA SER A 31 7.79 -13.40 -16.44
C SER A 31 6.86 -12.40 -17.15
N PRO A 32 6.20 -12.80 -18.26
CA PRO A 32 5.36 -11.89 -19.04
C PRO A 32 4.17 -11.36 -18.23
N TRP A 33 3.64 -12.16 -17.30
CA TRP A 33 2.53 -11.70 -16.43
C TRP A 33 2.98 -10.59 -15.48
N LYS A 34 4.20 -10.68 -14.92
CA LYS A 34 4.75 -9.64 -14.04
C LYS A 34 4.96 -8.34 -14.82
N LEU A 35 5.49 -8.45 -16.03
CA LEU A 35 5.68 -7.28 -16.90
C LEU A 35 4.33 -6.65 -17.27
N ALA A 36 3.33 -7.46 -17.61
CA ALA A 36 1.98 -6.99 -17.88
C ALA A 36 1.36 -6.30 -16.66
N LEU A 37 1.54 -6.84 -15.45
CA LEU A 37 1.09 -6.22 -14.21
C LEU A 37 1.78 -4.86 -13.97
N ALA A 38 3.09 -4.77 -14.17
CA ALA A 38 3.82 -3.51 -14.04
C ALA A 38 3.33 -2.46 -15.06
N ALA A 39 3.11 -2.87 -16.32
CA ALA A 39 2.56 -2.00 -17.36
C ALA A 39 1.12 -1.56 -17.07
N ALA A 40 0.28 -2.47 -16.58
CA ALA A 40 -1.09 -2.15 -16.16
C ALA A 40 -1.10 -1.19 -14.96
N SER A 41 -0.17 -1.36 -14.02
CA SER A 41 0.00 -0.45 -12.88
C SER A 41 0.36 0.97 -13.33
N LEU A 42 1.26 1.10 -14.33
CA LEU A 42 1.58 2.40 -14.93
C LEU A 42 0.37 3.04 -15.63
N ALA A 43 -0.35 2.26 -16.43
CA ALA A 43 -1.55 2.74 -17.13
C ALA A 43 -2.63 3.19 -16.13
N LEU A 44 -2.79 2.45 -15.04
CA LEU A 44 -3.70 2.78 -13.95
C LEU A 44 -3.30 4.06 -13.23
N GLY A 45 -2.01 4.24 -12.93
CA GLY A 45 -1.50 5.48 -12.34
C GLY A 45 -1.77 6.68 -13.24
N LEU A 46 -1.47 6.57 -14.54
CA LEU A 46 -1.75 7.64 -15.49
C LEU A 46 -3.25 7.96 -15.53
N LEU A 47 -4.11 6.94 -15.59
CA LEU A 47 -5.56 7.14 -15.63
C LEU A 47 -6.06 7.82 -14.35
N THR A 48 -5.68 7.31 -13.17
CA THR A 48 -6.13 7.85 -11.89
C THR A 48 -5.65 9.28 -11.67
N GLU A 49 -4.39 9.59 -11.98
CA GLU A 49 -3.85 10.94 -11.89
C GLU A 49 -4.60 11.91 -12.82
N GLN A 50 -4.86 11.52 -14.07
CA GLN A 50 -5.57 12.41 -15.00
C GLN A 50 -7.04 12.58 -14.62
N LEU A 51 -7.73 11.52 -14.19
CA LEU A 51 -9.14 11.59 -13.78
C LEU A 51 -9.31 12.39 -12.49
N SER A 52 -8.44 12.20 -11.51
CA SER A 52 -8.52 12.88 -10.21
C SER A 52 -8.33 14.39 -10.34
N LEU A 53 -7.49 14.85 -11.29
CA LEU A 53 -7.35 16.27 -11.62
C LEU A 53 -8.55 16.80 -12.40
N ARG A 54 -8.97 16.09 -13.46
CA ARG A 54 -9.99 16.59 -14.39
C ARG A 54 -11.41 16.51 -13.85
N LEU A 55 -11.73 15.52 -13.02
CA LEU A 55 -13.07 15.33 -12.47
C LEU A 55 -13.21 15.93 -11.07
N GLY A 56 -12.14 15.92 -10.29
CA GLY A 56 -12.21 16.23 -8.86
C GLY A 56 -11.41 17.45 -8.43
N GLY A 57 -10.35 17.82 -9.15
CA GLY A 57 -9.36 18.78 -8.63
C GLY A 57 -8.84 18.33 -7.26
N THR A 58 -8.44 17.07 -7.15
CA THR A 58 -8.15 16.42 -5.86
C THR A 58 -6.89 16.95 -5.18
N HIS A 59 -5.81 17.11 -5.94
CA HIS A 59 -4.52 17.60 -5.45
C HIS A 59 -3.70 18.18 -6.61
N CYS A 60 -2.54 18.75 -6.31
CA CYS A 60 -1.60 19.19 -7.33
C CYS A 60 -0.18 18.82 -6.90
N HIS A 61 0.48 17.97 -7.68
CA HIS A 61 1.85 17.55 -7.42
C HIS A 61 2.85 18.70 -7.67
N ALA A 62 3.91 18.72 -6.87
CA ALA A 62 5.05 19.57 -7.12
C ALA A 62 5.75 19.16 -8.42
N SER A 63 6.42 20.11 -9.06
CA SER A 63 7.15 19.85 -10.31
C SER A 63 8.33 18.89 -10.05
N GLY A 64 8.28 17.71 -10.67
CA GLY A 64 9.39 16.77 -10.68
C GLY A 64 10.37 17.05 -11.83
N ILE A 65 11.35 16.15 -12.00
CA ILE A 65 12.28 16.18 -13.16
C ILE A 65 11.50 16.14 -14.48
N VAL A 66 10.44 15.34 -14.54
CA VAL A 66 9.51 15.28 -15.68
C VAL A 66 8.10 15.50 -15.15
N ASN A 67 7.34 16.36 -15.84
CA ASN A 67 5.94 16.62 -15.53
C ASN A 67 5.06 16.08 -16.66
N VAL A 68 3.94 15.47 -16.28
CA VAL A 68 2.90 14.98 -17.21
C VAL A 68 1.90 16.10 -17.52
N SER A 69 1.62 16.95 -16.53
CA SER A 69 0.83 18.17 -16.66
C SER A 69 1.27 19.21 -15.62
N THR A 70 0.66 20.40 -15.62
CA THR A 70 0.94 21.45 -14.62
C THR A 70 0.78 21.01 -13.17
N CYS A 71 -0.05 19.99 -12.89
CA CYS A 71 -0.32 19.48 -11.54
C CYS A 71 -0.08 17.97 -11.40
N SER A 72 0.62 17.36 -12.34
CA SER A 72 0.96 15.93 -12.30
C SER A 72 2.42 15.76 -12.69
N SER A 73 3.21 15.18 -11.79
CA SER A 73 4.60 14.82 -12.03
C SER A 73 4.67 13.41 -12.61
N ALA A 74 5.78 13.08 -13.28
CA ALA A 74 6.04 11.70 -13.67
C ALA A 74 6.13 10.80 -12.43
N ASN A 75 6.76 11.26 -11.34
CA ASN A 75 6.89 10.45 -10.13
C ASN A 75 5.54 10.03 -9.53
N SER A 76 4.49 10.86 -9.56
CA SER A 76 3.16 10.48 -9.06
C SER A 76 2.54 9.37 -9.88
N VAL A 77 2.69 9.42 -11.20
CA VAL A 77 2.24 8.37 -12.12
C VAL A 77 3.07 7.09 -11.97
N PHE A 78 4.40 7.20 -11.93
CA PHE A 78 5.29 6.05 -11.84
C PHE A 78 5.24 5.36 -10.46
N TRP A 79 4.85 6.07 -9.40
CA TRP A 79 4.66 5.49 -8.06
C TRP A 79 3.65 4.33 -8.04
N TYR A 80 2.66 4.35 -8.92
CA TYR A 80 1.69 3.25 -9.04
C TYR A 80 2.35 1.93 -9.45
N ILE A 81 3.49 1.94 -10.17
CA ILE A 81 4.19 0.71 -10.54
C ILE A 81 4.60 -0.06 -9.30
N PRO A 82 5.54 0.41 -8.44
CA PRO A 82 5.94 -0.34 -7.27
C PRO A 82 4.82 -0.52 -6.26
N TRP A 83 3.92 0.45 -6.11
CA TRP A 83 2.81 0.35 -5.17
C TRP A 83 1.85 -0.80 -5.52
N VAL A 84 1.25 -0.78 -6.71
CA VAL A 84 0.25 -1.78 -7.10
C VAL A 84 0.92 -3.12 -7.36
N TYR A 85 2.06 -3.12 -8.04
CA TYR A 85 2.80 -4.35 -8.33
C TYR A 85 3.18 -5.11 -7.05
N THR A 86 3.77 -4.40 -6.07
CA THR A 86 4.22 -5.05 -4.82
C THR A 86 3.04 -5.55 -4.03
N GLY A 87 1.96 -4.77 -3.88
CA GLY A 87 0.80 -5.22 -3.12
C GLY A 87 0.15 -6.47 -3.72
N VAL A 88 -0.04 -6.52 -5.05
CA VAL A 88 -0.58 -7.73 -5.72
C VAL A 88 0.37 -8.91 -5.59
N THR A 89 1.67 -8.72 -5.90
CA THR A 89 2.63 -9.84 -5.89
C THR A 89 2.89 -10.38 -4.49
N CYS A 90 2.86 -9.54 -3.46
CA CYS A 90 2.93 -9.97 -2.06
C CYS A 90 1.64 -10.67 -1.62
N ALA A 91 0.46 -10.14 -1.94
CA ALA A 91 -0.81 -10.80 -1.63
C ALA A 91 -0.87 -12.22 -2.23
N ARG A 92 -0.40 -12.40 -3.47
CA ARG A 92 -0.32 -13.71 -4.15
C ARG A 92 0.60 -14.72 -3.46
N ARG A 93 1.55 -14.25 -2.65
CA ARG A 93 2.43 -15.11 -1.84
C ARG A 93 1.81 -15.46 -0.48
N LEU A 94 0.91 -14.62 0.02
CA LEU A 94 0.27 -14.78 1.33
C LEU A 94 -1.04 -15.57 1.24
N THR A 95 -1.75 -15.50 0.12
CA THR A 95 -3.01 -16.23 -0.08
C THR A 95 -3.23 -16.57 -1.56
N ASP A 96 -4.07 -17.58 -1.80
CA ASP A 96 -4.59 -17.90 -3.14
C ASP A 96 -5.41 -16.71 -3.67
N GLU A 97 -5.24 -16.38 -4.95
CA GLU A 97 -5.97 -15.34 -5.70
C GLU A 97 -7.50 -15.56 -5.67
N ARG A 98 -7.93 -16.82 -5.54
CA ARG A 98 -9.35 -17.22 -5.45
C ARG A 98 -9.92 -17.07 -4.05
N SER A 99 -9.07 -16.84 -3.04
CA SER A 99 -9.53 -16.62 -1.67
C SER A 99 -10.17 -15.25 -1.53
N TRP A 100 -11.26 -15.16 -0.77
CA TRP A 100 -11.85 -13.87 -0.38
C TRP A 100 -10.87 -13.00 0.43
N ALA A 101 -9.84 -13.60 1.02
CA ALA A 101 -8.78 -12.87 1.73
C ALA A 101 -7.83 -12.12 0.77
N PHE A 102 -7.74 -12.51 -0.50
CA PHE A 102 -6.85 -11.87 -1.48
C PHE A 102 -7.10 -10.37 -1.67
N PRO A 103 -8.34 -9.92 -1.96
CA PRO A 103 -8.62 -8.49 -2.09
C PRO A 103 -8.37 -7.71 -0.80
N LEU A 104 -8.62 -8.31 0.37
CA LEU A 104 -8.38 -7.68 1.66
C LEU A 104 -6.89 -7.50 1.94
N LEU A 105 -6.09 -8.54 1.74
CA LEU A 105 -4.64 -8.46 1.91
C LEU A 105 -4.01 -7.50 0.90
N SER A 106 -4.49 -7.50 -0.35
CA SER A 106 -4.05 -6.54 -1.37
C SER A 106 -4.36 -5.09 -0.93
N GLY A 107 -5.58 -4.84 -0.44
CA GLY A 107 -5.98 -3.52 0.06
C GLY A 107 -5.15 -3.05 1.27
N MET A 108 -4.88 -3.94 2.23
CA MET A 108 -4.02 -3.65 3.37
C MET A 108 -2.58 -3.33 2.95
N LEU A 109 -2.02 -4.12 2.03
CA LEU A 109 -0.67 -3.87 1.49
C LEU A 109 -0.62 -2.58 0.68
N PHE A 110 -1.68 -2.27 -0.06
CA PHE A 110 -1.79 -1.00 -0.78
C PHE A 110 -1.83 0.18 0.17
N PHE A 111 -2.62 0.11 1.24
CA PHE A 111 -2.66 1.16 2.25
C PHE A 111 -1.32 1.27 2.99
N GLY A 112 -0.68 0.17 3.33
CA GLY A 112 0.62 0.19 4.02
C GLY A 112 1.72 0.90 3.20
N LEU A 113 1.74 0.69 1.88
CA LEU A 113 2.73 1.32 1.00
C LEU A 113 2.35 2.76 0.61
N CYS A 114 1.10 2.97 0.19
CA CYS A 114 0.67 4.26 -0.34
C CYS A 114 0.17 5.22 0.74
N GLY A 115 -0.43 4.71 1.82
CA GLY A 115 -0.91 5.54 2.93
C GLY A 115 0.20 6.36 3.59
N VAL A 116 1.42 5.82 3.71
CA VAL A 116 2.59 6.56 4.22
C VAL A 116 3.01 7.66 3.25
N TYR A 117 3.06 7.33 1.95
CA TYR A 117 3.29 8.33 0.90
C TYR A 117 2.24 9.45 1.01
N GLU A 118 0.96 9.08 1.07
CA GLU A 118 -0.18 9.99 1.16
C GLU A 118 -0.14 10.91 2.40
N ALA A 119 0.29 10.37 3.53
CA ALA A 119 0.45 11.09 4.79
C ALA A 119 1.58 12.12 4.74
N GLN A 120 2.72 11.71 4.20
CA GLN A 120 3.95 12.50 4.26
C GLN A 120 4.02 13.54 3.16
N GLY A 121 3.51 13.23 1.97
CA GLY A 121 3.69 14.08 0.80
C GLY A 121 3.31 15.55 0.97
N PRO A 122 2.16 15.88 1.58
CA PRO A 122 1.80 17.28 1.83
C PRO A 122 2.76 17.97 2.81
N LEU A 123 3.24 17.24 3.81
CA LEU A 123 4.14 17.76 4.85
C LEU A 123 5.53 18.09 4.31
N VAL A 124 5.99 17.32 3.31
CA VAL A 124 7.31 17.50 2.68
C VAL A 124 7.23 18.20 1.32
N GLY A 125 6.04 18.69 0.95
CA GLY A 125 5.82 19.48 -0.27
C GLY A 125 5.83 18.68 -1.57
N TRP A 126 5.60 17.36 -1.55
CA TRP A 126 5.48 16.55 -2.77
C TRP A 126 4.20 16.86 -3.55
N TRP A 127 3.13 17.27 -2.86
CA TRP A 127 1.91 17.83 -3.46
C TRP A 127 1.19 18.69 -2.43
N ARG A 128 0.11 19.32 -2.88
CA ARG A 128 -0.78 20.10 -2.03
C ARG A 128 -2.22 19.61 -2.18
N TRP A 129 -2.92 19.65 -1.06
CA TRP A 129 -4.37 19.49 -1.00
C TRP A 129 -5.08 20.81 -1.33
N PRO A 130 -6.39 20.77 -1.62
CA PRO A 130 -7.17 21.97 -1.80
C PRO A 130 -7.16 22.83 -0.54
N ALA A 131 -7.07 24.15 -0.70
CA ALA A 131 -7.28 25.10 0.38
C ALA A 131 -8.77 25.15 0.78
N ALA A 132 -9.09 25.84 1.88
CA ALA A 132 -10.46 25.91 2.41
C ALA A 132 -11.49 26.49 1.40
N ASP A 133 -11.05 27.31 0.45
CA ASP A 133 -11.87 27.88 -0.63
C ASP A 133 -11.97 26.98 -1.87
N GLY A 134 -11.49 25.73 -1.76
CA GLY A 134 -11.42 24.75 -2.83
C GLY A 134 -10.27 24.96 -3.81
N LEU A 135 -9.47 26.02 -3.69
CA LEU A 135 -8.39 26.25 -4.64
C LEU A 135 -7.23 25.29 -4.40
N VAL A 136 -6.86 24.54 -5.43
CA VAL A 136 -5.74 23.60 -5.40
C VAL A 136 -4.49 24.26 -5.98
N ALA A 137 -4.62 24.86 -7.16
CA ALA A 137 -3.51 25.46 -7.87
C ALA A 137 -3.93 26.70 -8.66
N SER A 138 -3.53 27.87 -8.17
CA SER A 138 -3.76 29.14 -8.85
C SER A 138 -3.10 29.18 -10.22
N GLY A 139 -3.82 29.70 -11.21
CA GLY A 139 -3.34 29.86 -12.59
C GLY A 139 -3.12 28.55 -13.36
N CYS A 140 -3.49 27.40 -12.79
CA CYS A 140 -3.42 26.12 -13.48
C CYS A 140 -4.45 26.08 -14.62
N THR A 141 -4.00 25.75 -15.84
CA THR A 141 -4.82 25.75 -17.07
C THR A 141 -5.27 24.35 -17.49
N ILE A 142 -5.11 23.36 -16.61
CA ILE A 142 -5.63 22.01 -16.86
C ILE A 142 -7.14 22.09 -16.98
N TRP A 143 -7.69 21.49 -18.04
CA TRP A 143 -9.13 21.44 -18.21
C TRP A 143 -9.78 20.60 -17.09
N GLN A 144 -10.92 21.06 -16.56
CA GLN A 144 -11.74 20.31 -15.62
C GLN A 144 -13.17 20.13 -16.15
N ALA A 145 -13.83 19.06 -15.72
CA ALA A 145 -15.17 18.72 -16.14
C ALA A 145 -16.24 19.55 -15.45
N GLY A 146 -17.29 19.88 -16.21
CA GLY A 146 -18.45 20.60 -15.69
C GLY A 146 -18.15 22.03 -15.26
N PRO A 147 -18.87 22.57 -14.26
CA PRO A 147 -18.69 23.95 -13.79
C PRO A 147 -17.29 24.28 -13.27
N LEU A 148 -16.53 23.28 -12.81
CA LEU A 148 -15.16 23.48 -12.30
C LEU A 148 -14.23 24.04 -13.38
N GLY A 149 -14.38 23.58 -14.63
CA GLY A 149 -13.58 24.07 -15.75
C GLY A 149 -13.86 25.52 -16.15
N LEU A 150 -14.88 26.15 -15.56
CA LEU A 150 -15.21 27.56 -15.76
C LEU A 150 -14.56 28.46 -14.69
N ASP A 151 -13.95 27.89 -13.65
CA ASP A 151 -13.32 28.69 -12.59
C ASP A 151 -11.99 29.28 -13.10
N ALA A 152 -11.96 30.61 -13.24
CA ALA A 152 -10.79 31.32 -13.75
C ALA A 152 -9.62 31.38 -12.75
N ARG A 153 -9.81 30.99 -11.48
CA ARG A 153 -8.74 31.00 -10.47
C ARG A 153 -7.68 29.94 -10.73
N GLY A 154 -8.03 28.83 -11.39
CA GLY A 154 -7.14 27.72 -11.72
C GLY A 154 -7.76 26.36 -11.41
N LEU A 155 -6.95 25.40 -10.93
CA LEU A 155 -7.45 24.07 -10.55
C LEU A 155 -8.19 24.17 -9.21
N VAL A 156 -9.47 23.81 -9.22
CA VAL A 156 -10.34 23.86 -8.05
C VAL A 156 -10.96 22.49 -7.74
N ALA A 157 -11.07 22.19 -6.45
CA ALA A 157 -11.66 20.96 -5.97
C ALA A 157 -13.19 20.98 -6.06
N SER A 158 -13.79 19.83 -6.41
CA SER A 158 -15.23 19.67 -6.35
C SER A 158 -15.73 19.68 -4.89
N PRO A 159 -17.00 20.05 -4.62
CA PRO A 159 -17.54 20.04 -3.26
C PRO A 159 -17.43 18.67 -2.58
N HIS A 160 -17.66 17.58 -3.32
CA HIS A 160 -17.52 16.22 -2.77
C HIS A 160 -16.08 15.87 -2.42
N VAL A 161 -15.11 16.33 -3.21
CA VAL A 161 -13.69 16.17 -2.89
C VAL A 161 -13.33 16.95 -1.63
N MET A 162 -13.85 18.17 -1.48
CA MET A 162 -13.67 18.98 -0.27
C MET A 162 -14.20 18.28 0.97
N GLU A 163 -15.38 17.64 0.88
CA GLU A 163 -15.97 16.85 1.96
C GLU A 163 -15.09 15.63 2.29
N ALA A 164 -14.73 14.82 1.29
CA ALA A 164 -13.94 13.60 1.48
C ALA A 164 -12.53 13.86 2.03
N LEU A 165 -11.96 15.04 1.72
CA LEU A 165 -10.65 15.47 2.19
C LEU A 165 -10.71 16.36 3.45
N GLY A 166 -11.90 16.73 3.90
CA GLY A 166 -12.10 17.63 5.04
C GLY A 166 -11.78 16.96 6.37
N GLU A 167 -12.15 15.68 6.51
CA GLU A 167 -11.83 14.88 7.69
C GLU A 167 -10.47 14.21 7.56
N ARG A 168 -9.53 14.58 8.42
CA ARG A 168 -8.16 14.07 8.40
C ARG A 168 -7.69 13.62 9.76
N LEU A 169 -6.95 12.51 9.77
CA LEU A 169 -6.22 12.02 10.92
C LEU A 169 -4.72 12.00 10.55
N PHE A 170 -3.90 12.75 11.28
CA PHE A 170 -2.46 12.93 10.99
C PHE A 170 -2.16 13.40 9.55
N GLY A 171 -3.04 14.24 8.99
CA GLY A 171 -2.91 14.76 7.63
C GLY A 171 -3.46 13.84 6.53
N VAL A 172 -3.74 12.58 6.84
CA VAL A 172 -4.35 11.59 5.92
C VAL A 172 -5.87 11.72 5.94
N PRO A 173 -6.56 11.73 4.80
CA PRO A 173 -8.02 11.65 4.76
C PRO A 173 -8.52 10.40 5.49
N VAL A 174 -9.51 10.52 6.38
CA VAL A 174 -10.08 9.38 7.12
C VAL A 174 -10.64 8.32 6.17
N MET A 175 -11.06 8.72 4.96
CA MET A 175 -11.55 7.83 3.92
C MET A 175 -10.45 7.11 3.11
N ALA A 176 -9.17 7.45 3.29
CA ALA A 176 -8.09 6.84 2.52
C ALA A 176 -8.04 5.30 2.65
N PRO A 177 -8.15 4.68 3.85
CA PRO A 177 -8.20 3.22 3.97
C PRO A 177 -9.29 2.60 3.10
N TYR A 178 -10.51 3.17 3.09
CA TYR A 178 -11.62 2.68 2.29
C TYR A 178 -11.31 2.72 0.79
N PHE A 179 -10.67 3.79 0.32
CA PHE A 179 -10.18 3.89 -1.05
C PHE A 179 -9.19 2.77 -1.38
N HIS A 180 -8.20 2.52 -0.52
CA HIS A 180 -7.21 1.45 -0.75
C HIS A 180 -7.82 0.06 -0.68
N PHE A 181 -8.78 -0.19 0.20
CA PHE A 181 -9.54 -1.44 0.24
C PHE A 181 -10.39 -1.62 -1.01
N ALA A 182 -11.10 -0.58 -1.47
CA ALA A 182 -11.85 -0.61 -2.71
C ALA A 182 -10.93 -0.91 -3.91
N PHE A 183 -9.73 -0.33 -3.91
CA PHE A 183 -8.69 -0.61 -4.90
C PHE A 183 -8.22 -2.08 -4.85
N GLY A 184 -8.00 -2.62 -3.64
CA GLY A 184 -7.72 -4.04 -3.41
C GLY A 184 -8.83 -4.96 -3.95
N CYS A 185 -10.09 -4.66 -3.64
CA CYS A 185 -11.25 -5.35 -4.20
C CYS A 185 -11.29 -5.27 -5.74
N GLY A 186 -11.02 -4.10 -6.30
CA GLY A 186 -10.93 -3.90 -7.75
C GLY A 186 -9.88 -4.80 -8.40
N THR A 187 -8.71 -4.96 -7.77
CA THR A 187 -7.69 -5.89 -8.27
C THR A 187 -8.13 -7.36 -8.21
N GLY A 188 -8.82 -7.78 -7.15
CA GLY A 188 -9.40 -9.12 -7.06
C GLY A 188 -10.48 -9.39 -8.13
N ILE A 189 -11.37 -8.41 -8.37
CA ILE A 189 -12.38 -8.51 -9.43
C ILE A 189 -11.71 -8.57 -10.80
N GLY A 190 -10.71 -7.72 -11.04
CA GLY A 190 -9.97 -7.70 -12.31
C GLY A 190 -9.33 -9.05 -12.63
N ASP A 191 -8.75 -9.72 -11.64
CA ASP A 191 -8.15 -11.04 -11.80
C ASP A 191 -9.21 -12.11 -12.10
N ALA A 192 -10.35 -12.07 -11.40
CA ALA A 192 -11.49 -12.95 -11.66
C ALA A 192 -12.09 -12.74 -13.07
N MET A 193 -12.20 -11.49 -13.52
CA MET A 193 -12.67 -11.17 -14.88
C MET A 193 -11.69 -11.64 -15.95
N LEU A 194 -10.38 -11.54 -15.71
CA LEU A 194 -9.37 -12.02 -16.64
C LEU A 194 -9.47 -13.54 -16.81
N LEU A 195 -9.68 -14.26 -15.71
CA LEU A 195 -9.94 -15.70 -15.72
C LEU A 195 -11.21 -16.03 -16.50
N PHE A 196 -12.29 -15.28 -16.29
CA PHE A 196 -13.54 -15.46 -17.04
C PHE A 196 -13.34 -15.24 -18.54
N ILE A 197 -12.67 -14.16 -18.95
CA ILE A 197 -12.37 -13.88 -20.37
C ILE A 197 -11.52 -14.99 -20.98
N GLN A 198 -10.49 -15.47 -20.26
CA GLN A 198 -9.67 -16.59 -20.73
C GLN A 198 -10.51 -17.85 -20.93
N LEU A 199 -11.39 -18.18 -19.98
CA LEU A 199 -12.31 -19.30 -20.08
C LEU A 199 -13.26 -19.12 -21.26
N THR A 200 -13.89 -17.96 -21.42
CA THR A 200 -14.78 -17.67 -22.55
C THR A 200 -14.04 -17.83 -23.88
N ILE A 201 -12.82 -17.31 -24.00
CA ILE A 201 -12.02 -17.50 -25.22
C ILE A 201 -11.73 -18.99 -25.45
N CYS A 202 -11.41 -19.76 -24.41
CA CYS A 202 -11.23 -21.21 -24.54
C CYS A 202 -12.51 -21.95 -24.96
N PHE A 203 -13.69 -21.50 -24.51
CA PHE A 203 -14.98 -22.09 -24.83
C PHE A 203 -15.58 -21.62 -26.17
N VAL A 204 -15.17 -20.46 -26.68
CA VAL A 204 -15.67 -19.87 -27.94
C VAL A 204 -14.68 -20.07 -29.09
N ALA A 205 -13.38 -20.23 -28.81
CA ALA A 205 -12.40 -20.48 -29.86
C ALA A 205 -12.73 -21.75 -30.66
N PRO A 206 -12.56 -21.73 -32.00
CA PRO A 206 -12.66 -22.91 -32.84
C PRO A 206 -11.81 -24.07 -32.27
N PRO A 207 -12.26 -25.34 -32.39
CA PRO A 207 -11.53 -26.51 -31.87
C PRO A 207 -10.05 -26.54 -32.30
N GLN A 208 -9.78 -26.13 -33.53
CA GLN A 208 -8.43 -26.05 -34.12
C GLN A 208 -7.47 -25.12 -33.35
N LEU A 209 -8.00 -24.06 -32.72
CA LEU A 209 -7.24 -23.12 -31.87
C LEU A 209 -7.18 -23.58 -30.41
N ARG A 210 -8.09 -24.46 -29.97
CA ARG A 210 -8.04 -25.07 -28.63
C ARG A 210 -6.87 -26.03 -28.51
N ASP A 211 -6.63 -26.85 -29.53
CA ASP A 211 -5.54 -27.84 -29.52
C ASP A 211 -4.15 -27.16 -29.56
N ALA A 212 -4.01 -26.08 -30.34
CA ALA A 212 -2.79 -25.29 -30.40
C ALA A 212 -2.49 -24.52 -29.08
N ARG A 213 -3.52 -24.12 -28.33
CA ARG A 213 -3.38 -23.45 -27.01
C ARG A 213 -3.24 -24.43 -25.85
N ALA A 214 -3.92 -25.57 -25.87
CA ALA A 214 -3.71 -26.64 -24.89
C ALA A 214 -2.26 -27.13 -24.91
N ALA A 215 -1.61 -27.06 -26.08
CA ALA A 215 -0.19 -27.35 -26.24
C ALA A 215 0.77 -26.21 -25.83
N ARG A 216 0.31 -24.97 -25.64
CA ARG A 216 1.19 -23.78 -25.43
C ARG A 216 0.90 -22.93 -24.19
N THR A 217 -0.28 -22.99 -23.60
CA THR A 217 -0.67 -22.09 -22.49
C THR A 217 -1.43 -22.86 -21.43
N LEU A 218 -0.68 -23.56 -20.61
CA LEU A 218 -0.33 -23.15 -19.25
C LEU A 218 0.98 -23.91 -18.98
N PRO A 219 2.05 -23.34 -18.40
CA PRO A 219 2.84 -24.19 -17.53
C PRO A 219 1.78 -24.77 -16.60
N ARG A 220 1.54 -26.08 -16.65
CA ARG A 220 0.97 -26.73 -15.48
C ARG A 220 1.78 -26.13 -14.36
N VAL A 221 1.18 -25.28 -13.51
CA VAL A 221 1.73 -25.05 -12.19
C VAL A 221 1.84 -26.48 -11.73
N ALA A 222 3.07 -27.01 -11.78
CA ALA A 222 3.31 -28.37 -11.38
C ALA A 222 2.65 -28.39 -10.00
N PRO A 223 1.65 -29.27 -9.78
CA PRO A 223 0.98 -29.32 -8.49
C PRO A 223 2.08 -29.22 -7.45
N PRO A 224 1.99 -28.26 -6.50
CA PRO A 224 3.12 -27.83 -5.68
C PRO A 224 3.94 -29.06 -5.36
N ARG A 225 5.17 -29.09 -5.87
CA ARG A 225 6.01 -30.27 -5.78
C ARG A 225 6.33 -30.41 -4.30
N LEU A 226 5.52 -31.18 -3.60
CA LEU A 226 5.77 -31.58 -2.23
C LEU A 226 6.95 -32.53 -2.31
N ASP A 227 8.13 -31.95 -2.18
CA ASP A 227 9.36 -32.67 -1.97
C ASP A 227 9.27 -33.24 -0.55
N TYR A 228 8.97 -34.54 -0.46
CA TYR A 228 8.96 -35.25 0.82
C TYR A 228 10.39 -35.60 1.19
N TYR A 229 10.80 -35.23 2.39
CA TYR A 229 12.08 -35.61 2.99
C TYR A 229 11.82 -36.66 4.06
N ASP A 230 12.61 -37.73 4.08
CA ASP A 230 12.54 -38.72 5.15
C ASP A 230 13.07 -38.16 6.48
N ALA A 231 13.05 -38.98 7.53
CA ALA A 231 13.53 -38.58 8.87
C ALA A 231 15.01 -38.16 8.88
N ASP A 232 15.79 -38.60 7.90
CA ASP A 232 17.22 -38.30 7.74
C ASP A 232 17.46 -37.10 6.80
N GLY A 233 16.40 -36.44 6.33
CA GLY A 233 16.48 -35.27 5.45
C GLY A 233 16.81 -35.60 3.99
N LYS A 234 16.64 -36.84 3.56
CA LYS A 234 16.88 -37.25 2.17
C LYS A 234 15.61 -37.11 1.34
N LEU A 235 15.75 -36.51 0.15
CA LEU A 235 14.65 -36.30 -0.79
C LEU A 235 14.12 -37.64 -1.30
N VAL A 236 12.87 -37.96 -0.99
CA VAL A 236 12.15 -39.13 -1.49
C VAL A 236 11.41 -38.74 -2.76
N ARG A 237 12.00 -39.04 -3.94
CA ARG A 237 11.33 -38.81 -5.22
C ARG A 237 10.10 -39.72 -5.36
N THR A 238 8.91 -39.13 -5.46
CA THR A 238 7.69 -39.85 -5.83
C THR A 238 7.62 -39.98 -7.34
N ASP A 239 8.21 -41.05 -7.87
CA ASP A 239 7.87 -41.49 -9.23
C ASP A 239 6.42 -42.00 -9.23
N ALA A 240 5.72 -41.75 -10.33
CA ALA A 240 4.27 -41.82 -10.47
C ALA A 240 3.62 -43.06 -9.85
N SER A 241 3.14 -42.92 -8.61
CA SER A 241 2.34 -43.93 -7.95
C SER A 241 0.85 -43.70 -8.25
N GLY A 242 0.12 -44.80 -8.49
CA GLY A 242 -1.32 -44.75 -8.76
C GLY A 242 -2.11 -44.10 -7.60
N PRO A 243 -3.39 -43.73 -7.83
CA PRO A 243 -4.20 -42.97 -6.86
C PRO A 243 -4.20 -43.56 -5.44
N GLY A 244 -4.25 -44.90 -5.32
CA GLY A 244 -4.26 -45.58 -4.02
C GLY A 244 -2.93 -45.48 -3.25
N GLU A 245 -1.80 -45.56 -3.93
CA GLU A 245 -0.47 -45.44 -3.29
C GLU A 245 -0.17 -43.98 -2.91
N ARG A 246 -0.74 -43.01 -3.65
CA ARG A 246 -0.68 -41.60 -3.24
C ARG A 246 -1.48 -41.35 -1.95
N GLN A 247 -2.69 -41.90 -1.86
CA GLN A 247 -3.52 -41.77 -0.65
C GLN A 247 -2.84 -42.43 0.56
N ARG A 248 -2.33 -43.65 0.40
CA ARG A 248 -1.59 -44.35 1.46
C ARG A 248 -0.42 -43.53 2.00
N ARG A 249 0.37 -42.89 1.14
CA ARG A 249 1.50 -42.05 1.56
C ARG A 249 1.07 -40.74 2.22
N ILE A 250 -0.07 -40.17 1.83
CA ILE A 250 -0.66 -39.02 2.53
C ILE A 250 -1.07 -39.44 3.94
N ASP A 251 -1.73 -40.58 4.08
CA ASP A 251 -2.16 -41.10 5.38
C ASP A 251 -0.95 -41.43 6.29
N GLU A 252 0.11 -42.02 5.74
CA GLU A 252 1.38 -42.27 6.44
C GLU A 252 2.08 -40.96 6.87
N ALA A 253 2.10 -39.94 6.01
CA ALA A 253 2.70 -38.64 6.33
C ALA A 253 1.90 -37.89 7.40
N LEU A 254 0.57 -37.97 7.37
CA LEU A 254 -0.31 -37.39 8.39
C LEU A 254 -0.09 -38.08 9.74
N ALA A 255 -0.06 -39.42 9.77
CA ALA A 255 0.21 -40.16 11.00
C ALA A 255 1.60 -39.84 11.60
N ALA A 256 2.62 -39.64 10.75
CA ALA A 256 3.95 -39.23 11.19
C ALA A 256 3.99 -37.79 11.72
N ALA A 257 3.19 -36.88 11.15
CA ALA A 257 3.06 -35.52 11.63
C ALA A 257 2.34 -35.46 12.99
N ASP A 258 1.25 -36.21 13.15
CA ASP A 258 0.52 -36.33 14.42
C ASP A 258 1.42 -36.87 15.53
N ALA A 259 2.19 -37.94 15.25
CA ALA A 259 3.16 -38.47 16.22
C ALA A 259 4.25 -37.46 16.63
N LYS A 260 4.69 -36.59 15.70
CA LYS A 260 5.63 -35.50 16.04
C LYS A 260 4.96 -34.40 16.87
N LEU A 261 3.70 -34.08 16.60
CA LEU A 261 2.94 -33.11 17.40
C LEU A 261 2.75 -33.62 18.84
N ASP A 262 2.43 -34.91 19.01
CA ASP A 262 2.31 -35.52 20.33
C ASP A 262 3.65 -35.49 21.09
N ALA A 263 4.76 -35.81 20.42
CA ALA A 263 6.09 -35.75 21.03
C ALA A 263 6.50 -34.31 21.41
N LEU A 264 6.12 -33.31 20.60
CA LEU A 264 6.34 -31.89 20.92
C LEU A 264 5.46 -31.44 22.09
N ALA A 265 4.22 -31.89 22.17
CA ALA A 265 3.33 -31.61 23.30
C ALA A 265 3.86 -32.24 24.60
N GLU A 266 4.40 -33.45 24.54
CA GLU A 266 5.06 -34.09 25.68
C GLU A 266 6.32 -33.31 26.09
N THR A 267 7.09 -32.83 25.12
CA THR A 267 8.27 -31.97 25.38
C THR A 267 7.87 -30.62 26.00
N ASP A 268 6.82 -29.96 25.53
CA ASP A 268 6.30 -28.71 26.11
C ASP A 268 5.80 -28.94 27.55
N ASN A 269 5.11 -30.05 27.81
CA ASN A 269 4.67 -30.43 29.15
C ASN A 269 5.88 -30.69 30.09
N MET A 270 6.93 -31.35 29.60
CA MET A 270 8.18 -31.54 30.36
C MET A 270 8.89 -30.20 30.62
N LEU A 271 8.93 -29.31 29.64
CA LEU A 271 9.55 -27.98 29.76
C LEU A 271 8.77 -27.07 30.71
N ARG A 272 7.44 -27.11 30.71
CA ARG A 272 6.60 -26.40 31.68
C ARG A 272 6.74 -26.97 33.09
N ALA A 273 6.84 -28.30 33.22
CA ALA A 273 7.10 -28.94 34.52
C ALA A 273 8.48 -28.55 35.07
N LYS A 274 9.50 -28.45 34.22
CA LYS A 274 10.83 -27.94 34.58
C LYS A 274 10.82 -26.44 34.88
N SER A 275 10.17 -25.61 34.07
CA SER A 275 10.18 -24.15 34.28
C SER A 275 9.45 -23.76 35.57
N MET A 276 8.40 -24.49 35.96
CA MET A 276 7.76 -24.31 37.26
C MET A 276 8.64 -24.76 38.45
N ALA A 277 9.51 -25.75 38.26
CA ALA A 277 10.45 -26.20 39.29
C ALA A 277 11.73 -25.34 39.38
N GLU A 278 12.10 -24.65 38.29
CA GLU A 278 13.33 -23.88 38.15
C GLU A 278 13.15 -22.35 38.32
N LEU A 279 11.91 -21.84 38.48
CA LEU A 279 11.62 -20.43 38.76
C LEU A 279 12.01 -20.01 40.19
N GLY A 280 13.32 -20.03 40.47
CA GLY A 280 13.95 -19.04 41.34
C GLY A 280 14.07 -17.69 40.63
N SER A 281 14.25 -16.61 41.40
CA SER A 281 14.22 -15.22 40.91
C SER A 281 15.18 -14.96 39.74
N PRO A 282 14.79 -14.11 38.76
CA PRO A 282 15.51 -14.00 37.49
C PRO A 282 16.88 -13.32 37.66
N PRO A 283 17.95 -13.87 37.05
CA PRO A 283 19.23 -13.18 36.95
C PRO A 283 19.25 -12.17 35.79
N PRO A 284 20.17 -11.19 35.82
CA PRO A 284 20.25 -10.13 34.82
C PRO A 284 20.78 -10.66 33.48
N ALA A 285 20.30 -10.06 32.38
CA ALA A 285 20.66 -10.42 31.02
C ALA A 285 22.07 -9.97 30.63
N PRO A 286 22.81 -10.77 29.84
CA PRO A 286 23.80 -10.20 28.95
C PRO A 286 23.81 -10.78 27.52
N ASP A 287 24.00 -9.84 26.59
CA ASP A 287 24.99 -9.80 25.49
C ASP A 287 25.24 -11.06 24.64
N SER A 288 24.55 -11.14 23.50
CA SER A 288 25.17 -11.31 22.17
C SER A 288 24.14 -11.46 21.04
N ALA A 289 24.40 -10.80 19.92
CA ALA A 289 23.60 -10.82 18.70
C ALA A 289 24.09 -11.90 17.71
N PRO A 290 23.20 -12.56 16.93
CA PRO A 290 23.63 -13.38 15.81
C PRO A 290 23.16 -12.88 14.42
N GLU A 291 24.12 -12.96 13.49
CA GLU A 291 24.07 -13.39 12.08
C GLU A 291 23.08 -12.74 11.09
N LEU A 292 23.67 -11.92 10.21
CA LEU A 292 23.04 -11.06 9.18
C LEU A 292 22.56 -11.79 7.89
N GLY A 293 22.50 -13.12 7.87
CA GLY A 293 22.21 -13.90 6.65
C GLY A 293 20.72 -14.08 6.35
N GLY A 294 19.88 -14.23 7.38
CA GLY A 294 18.42 -14.36 7.25
C GLY A 294 17.66 -13.02 7.26
N ALA A 295 18.30 -11.97 7.79
CA ALA A 295 17.65 -10.68 8.03
C ALA A 295 17.23 -9.97 6.73
N LEU A 296 18.01 -10.08 5.64
CA LEU A 296 17.67 -9.46 4.35
C LEU A 296 16.53 -10.17 3.60
N ALA A 297 16.37 -11.48 3.79
CA ALA A 297 15.26 -12.24 3.21
C ALA A 297 13.95 -12.03 4.00
N ALA A 298 14.06 -11.82 5.31
CA ALA A 298 12.94 -11.48 6.17
C ALA A 298 12.62 -9.97 6.19
N ALA A 299 13.50 -9.09 5.68
CA ALA A 299 13.35 -7.64 5.76
C ALA A 299 11.98 -7.12 5.27
N PRO A 300 11.37 -7.60 4.17
CA PRO A 300 10.04 -7.15 3.76
C PRO A 300 8.94 -7.55 4.76
N ASN A 301 9.03 -8.76 5.33
CA ASN A 301 8.08 -9.26 6.32
C ASN A 301 8.29 -8.59 7.69
N ILE A 302 9.54 -8.30 8.05
CA ILE A 302 9.92 -7.59 9.27
C ILE A 302 9.49 -6.12 9.17
N LEU A 303 9.73 -5.45 8.04
CA LEU A 303 9.27 -4.08 7.81
C LEU A 303 7.74 -3.98 7.76
N GLY A 304 7.07 -4.97 7.16
CA GLY A 304 5.60 -5.08 7.20
C GLY A 304 5.06 -5.30 8.61
N ALA A 305 5.69 -6.19 9.38
CA ALA A 305 5.33 -6.44 10.78
C ALA A 305 5.65 -5.25 11.70
N ILE A 306 6.74 -4.52 11.44
CA ILE A 306 7.07 -3.27 12.14
C ILE A 306 6.07 -2.18 11.77
N ALA A 307 5.66 -2.05 10.50
CA ALA A 307 4.66 -1.06 10.09
C ALA A 307 3.29 -1.35 10.72
N VAL A 308 2.83 -2.61 10.72
CA VAL A 308 1.59 -3.03 11.40
C VAL A 308 1.72 -2.89 12.91
N GLY A 309 2.87 -3.24 13.48
CA GLY A 309 3.17 -3.09 14.91
C GLY A 309 3.15 -1.62 15.34
N LEU A 310 3.80 -0.73 14.60
CA LEU A 310 3.79 0.72 14.85
C LEU A 310 2.38 1.30 14.69
N PHE A 311 1.59 0.82 13.72
CA PHE A 311 0.19 1.22 13.54
C PHE A 311 -0.69 0.77 14.71
N LEU A 312 -0.57 -0.48 15.16
CA LEU A 312 -1.32 -1.01 16.30
C LEU A 312 -0.89 -0.34 17.62
N LEU A 313 0.42 -0.19 17.85
CA LEU A 313 0.97 0.50 19.02
C LEU A 313 0.55 1.98 19.07
N ASN A 314 0.42 2.65 17.92
CA ASN A 314 -0.13 4.00 17.85
C ASN A 314 -1.65 4.03 18.10
N GLY A 315 -2.40 3.04 17.61
CA GLY A 315 -3.83 2.91 17.85
C GLY A 315 -4.21 2.58 19.30
N VAL A 316 -3.29 2.05 20.10
CA VAL A 316 -3.46 1.84 21.56
C VAL A 316 -2.70 2.86 22.43
N GLY A 317 -2.24 3.97 21.84
CA GLY A 317 -1.69 5.11 22.60
C GLY A 317 -0.26 4.91 23.14
N VAL A 318 0.51 3.93 22.64
CA VAL A 318 1.88 3.64 23.14
C VAL A 318 2.88 4.75 22.78
N PHE A 319 2.62 5.54 21.74
CA PHE A 319 3.45 6.70 21.36
C PHE A 319 2.95 8.04 21.92
N GLY A 320 2.02 7.99 22.88
CA GLY A 320 1.44 9.16 23.53
C GLY A 320 0.42 9.88 22.65
N ASP A 321 -0.68 10.31 23.26
CA ASP A 321 -1.66 11.15 22.62
C ASP A 321 -0.99 12.45 22.15
N GLY A 322 -0.81 12.60 20.83
CA GLY A 322 -0.27 13.81 20.20
C GLY A 322 -1.14 15.07 20.40
N GLY A 323 -2.13 15.03 21.29
CA GLY A 323 -2.92 16.18 21.73
C GLY A 323 -2.09 17.15 22.58
N ASP A 324 -1.24 16.63 23.48
CA ASP A 324 -0.48 17.48 24.43
C ASP A 324 0.52 18.40 23.73
N TRP A 325 1.11 17.98 22.60
CA TRP A 325 2.06 18.84 21.87
C TRP A 325 1.38 20.00 21.17
N LEU A 326 0.18 19.79 20.59
CA LEU A 326 -0.59 20.85 19.95
C LEU A 326 -1.18 21.81 20.97
N GLU A 327 -1.67 21.31 22.11
CA GLU A 327 -2.18 22.14 23.20
C GLU A 327 -1.05 22.92 23.89
N THR A 328 0.10 22.30 24.16
CA THR A 328 1.26 23.00 24.75
C THR A 328 1.83 24.06 23.80
N LYS A 329 1.82 23.79 22.49
CA LYS A 329 2.32 24.75 21.49
C LYS A 329 1.32 25.87 21.23
N ALA A 330 0.02 25.58 21.21
CA ALA A 330 -1.05 26.59 21.16
C ALA A 330 -1.04 27.47 22.42
N ALA A 331 -0.91 26.88 23.61
CA ALA A 331 -0.78 27.62 24.86
C ALA A 331 0.47 28.51 24.87
N SER A 332 1.63 28.01 24.43
CA SER A 332 2.85 28.83 24.36
C SER A 332 2.76 29.94 23.30
N LEU A 333 2.00 29.74 22.22
CA LEU A 333 1.78 30.77 21.20
C LEU A 333 0.78 31.83 21.67
N THR A 334 -0.24 31.46 22.44
CA THR A 334 -1.17 32.39 23.08
C THR A 334 -0.45 33.20 24.17
N GLU A 335 0.34 32.56 25.03
CA GLU A 335 1.14 33.24 26.05
C GLU A 335 2.18 34.18 25.43
N LYS A 336 2.78 33.77 24.30
CA LYS A 336 3.70 34.63 23.52
C LYS A 336 2.97 35.80 22.85
N ALA A 337 1.76 35.61 22.34
CA ALA A 337 0.94 36.68 21.76
C ALA A 337 0.46 37.69 22.83
N GLU A 338 0.11 37.22 24.02
CA GLU A 338 -0.26 38.06 25.16
C GLU A 338 0.95 38.83 25.72
N SER A 339 2.12 38.19 25.82
CA SER A 339 3.37 38.82 26.25
C SER A 339 3.92 39.86 25.27
N MET A 340 3.53 39.77 23.99
CA MET A 340 3.95 40.70 22.93
C MET A 340 3.07 41.95 22.83
N GLY A 341 2.06 42.10 23.69
CA GLY A 341 1.41 43.37 24.00
C GLY A 341 1.10 44.25 22.80
N GLN A 342 0.21 43.82 21.90
CA GLN A 342 -0.65 44.64 21.03
C GLN A 342 -1.25 43.79 19.90
N VAL A 343 -2.57 43.56 19.91
CA VAL A 343 -3.46 43.81 18.75
C VAL A 343 -4.86 44.13 19.29
N GLU A 344 -5.21 45.42 19.29
CA GLU A 344 -6.58 45.88 19.44
C GLU A 344 -7.35 45.52 18.15
N TYR A 345 -8.27 44.55 18.20
CA TYR A 345 -9.07 44.15 17.05
C TYR A 345 -10.16 45.20 16.79
N LYS A 346 -9.83 46.29 16.08
CA LYS A 346 -10.83 47.22 15.53
C LYS A 346 -11.49 46.59 14.30
N SER A 347 -12.72 46.11 14.47
CA SER A 347 -13.56 45.70 13.34
C SER A 347 -13.98 46.93 12.53
N SER A 348 -13.41 47.11 11.34
CA SER A 348 -13.89 48.10 10.38
C SER A 348 -14.10 47.43 9.01
N ARG A 349 -15.37 47.18 8.67
CA ARG A 349 -15.99 47.43 7.35
C ARG A 349 -17.39 46.81 7.31
N GLN A 350 -18.36 47.60 7.77
CA GLN A 350 -19.72 47.57 7.26
C GLN A 350 -19.68 48.28 5.88
N ILE A 351 -20.08 47.59 4.82
CA ILE A 351 -20.34 48.23 3.52
C ILE A 351 -21.84 48.49 3.47
N ASP A 352 -22.23 49.74 3.69
CA ASP A 352 -23.58 50.22 3.45
C ASP A 352 -23.78 50.47 1.95
N TYR A 353 -24.75 49.78 1.35
CA TYR A 353 -25.28 50.10 0.03
C TYR A 353 -26.32 51.22 0.16
N LYS A 354 -26.05 52.38 -0.43
CA LYS A 354 -27.09 53.37 -0.78
C LYS A 354 -27.47 53.21 -2.25
N PRO A 355 -28.77 53.07 -2.60
CA PRO A 355 -29.20 53.21 -3.98
C PRO A 355 -29.38 54.70 -4.29
N SER A 356 -28.80 55.16 -5.39
CA SER A 356 -29.16 56.43 -6.03
C SER A 356 -30.02 56.14 -7.26
N PHE A 357 -31.19 56.79 -7.28
CA PHE A 357 -32.06 56.94 -8.44
C PHE A 357 -31.35 57.67 -9.59
#